data_AF-A0A1U7V950-F1
#
_entry.id   AF-A0A1U7V950-F1
#
_cell.length_a   1.000
_cell.length_b   1.000
_cell.length_c   1.000
_cell.angle_alpha   90.00
_cell.angle_beta   90.00
_cell.angle_gamma   90.00
#
_symmetry.space_group_name_H-M   'P 1'
#
loop_
_entity.id
_entity.type
_entity.pdbx_description
1 polymer ?
#
loop_
_entity_poly.entity_id
_entity_poly.type
_entity_poly.pdbx_seq_one_letter_code
_entity_poly.pdbx_strand_id
1 'polypeptide(L)'
;MTWKCLIFGNAARPKAKFKVWLQMQNMLLTVDRLNKWGIQVESKCSLCQREEETRDHLFVECDYTKTVMQKLMHWTQNQNIIAATWEQHVYELIKRAKGKTKEAQLFKRYILK
;
A
#
# COMPACT_ATOMS: atom_id res chain seq x y z
N MET A 1 1.26 9.14 15.95
CA MET A 1 2.46 8.86 15.13
C MET A 1 2.63 7.35 14.99
N THR A 2 1.90 6.73 14.05
CA THR A 2 1.51 5.31 14.21
C THR A 2 2.08 4.38 13.12
N TRP A 3 2.63 4.90 12.01
CA TRP A 3 3.19 4.12 10.89
C TRP A 3 4.68 3.78 11.02
N LYS A 4 5.39 4.32 12.03
CA LYS A 4 6.85 4.12 12.22
C LYS A 4 7.25 2.64 12.26
N CYS A 5 6.38 1.75 12.76
CA CYS A 5 6.61 0.30 12.79
C CYS A 5 6.70 -0.36 11.40
N LEU A 6 6.18 0.31 10.35
CA LEU A 6 6.28 -0.15 8.96
C LEU A 6 7.68 0.13 8.39
N ILE A 7 8.38 1.15 8.89
CA ILE A 7 9.70 1.58 8.39
C ILE A 7 10.84 1.05 9.26
N PHE A 8 10.73 1.25 10.58
CA PHE A 8 11.77 0.91 11.54
C PHE A 8 11.64 -0.55 11.99
N GLY A 9 12.79 -1.23 12.14
CA GLY A 9 12.81 -2.66 12.49
C GLY A 9 12.23 -3.57 11.41
N ASN A 10 12.17 -3.07 10.17
CA ASN A 10 11.74 -3.82 8.99
C ASN A 10 12.99 -4.23 8.18
N ALA A 11 13.10 -5.50 7.79
CA ALA A 11 14.22 -6.02 6.98
C ALA A 11 14.05 -5.78 5.46
N ALA A 12 13.01 -5.04 5.05
CA ALA A 12 12.79 -4.69 3.64
C ALA A 12 13.91 -3.83 3.05
N ARG A 13 14.00 -3.88 1.71
CA ARG A 13 14.96 -3.08 0.94
C ARG A 13 14.73 -1.58 1.17
N PRO A 14 15.79 -0.75 1.24
CA PRO A 14 15.66 0.70 1.44
C PRO A 14 14.69 1.38 0.46
N LYS A 15 14.73 0.98 -0.83
CA LYS A 15 13.81 1.50 -1.86
C LYS A 15 12.34 1.29 -1.51
N ALA A 16 11.98 0.14 -0.93
CA ALA A 16 10.61 -0.14 -0.59
C ALA A 16 10.15 0.57 0.68
N LYS A 17 11.04 0.70 1.68
CA LYS A 17 10.80 1.57 2.85
C LYS A 17 10.54 3.01 2.43
N PHE A 18 11.29 3.51 1.45
CA PHE A 18 11.10 4.86 0.92
C PHE A 18 9.76 5.01 0.19
N LYS A 19 9.35 4.01 -0.61
CA LYS A 19 8.03 4.02 -1.26
C LYS A 19 6.89 4.06 -0.24
N VAL A 20 6.94 3.26 0.83
CA VAL A 20 5.91 3.31 1.87
C VAL A 20 5.95 4.59 2.68
N TRP A 21 7.14 5.15 2.93
CA TRP A 21 7.23 6.49 3.51
C TRP A 21 6.49 7.53 2.66
N LEU A 22 6.71 7.54 1.34
CA LEU A 22 5.99 8.41 0.42
C LEU A 22 4.48 8.15 0.46
N GLN A 23 4.06 6.88 0.40
CA GLN A 23 2.65 6.50 0.44
C GLN A 23 1.94 6.98 1.71
N MET A 24 2.58 6.84 2.88
CA MET A 24 2.04 7.32 4.17
C MET A 24 1.90 8.85 4.22
N GLN A 25 2.74 9.57 3.49
CA GLN A 25 2.69 11.04 3.37
C GLN A 25 1.73 11.50 2.27
N ASN A 26 1.01 10.59 1.61
CA ASN A 26 0.27 10.86 0.37
C ASN A 26 1.16 11.44 -0.75
N MET A 27 2.48 11.20 -0.69
CA MET A 27 3.51 11.82 -1.53
C MET A 27 3.87 11.02 -2.79
N LEU A 28 3.15 9.93 -3.07
CA LEU A 28 3.40 9.11 -4.25
C LEU A 28 2.97 9.85 -5.53
N LEU A 29 3.73 9.68 -6.61
CA LEU A 29 3.43 10.25 -7.93
C LEU A 29 2.27 9.49 -8.59
N THR A 30 1.05 9.67 -8.11
CA THR A 30 -0.18 9.23 -8.77
C THR A 30 -0.56 10.21 -9.88
N VAL A 31 -1.35 9.77 -10.87
CA VAL A 31 -1.80 10.66 -11.94
C VAL A 31 -2.54 11.90 -11.41
N ASP A 32 -3.39 11.76 -10.39
CA ASP A 32 -4.05 12.92 -9.74
C ASP A 32 -3.04 14.01 -9.31
N ARG A 33 -1.87 13.60 -8.80
CA ARG A 33 -0.83 14.53 -8.37
C ARG A 33 -0.06 15.14 -9.54
N LEU A 34 0.22 14.36 -10.58
CA LEU A 34 0.85 14.86 -11.80
C LEU A 34 -0.03 15.90 -12.48
N ASN A 35 -1.34 15.66 -12.54
CA ASN A 35 -2.32 16.62 -13.05
C ASN A 35 -2.34 17.91 -12.22
N LYS A 36 -2.26 17.82 -10.88
CA LYS A 36 -2.11 19.00 -10.00
C LYS A 36 -0.83 19.80 -10.24
N TRP A 37 0.21 19.17 -10.77
CA TRP A 37 1.45 19.84 -11.17
C TRP A 37 1.42 20.38 -12.61
N GLY A 38 0.28 20.30 -13.30
CA GLY A 38 0.13 20.77 -14.67
C GLY A 38 0.69 19.81 -15.72
N ILE A 39 1.10 18.60 -15.33
CA ILE A 39 1.53 17.56 -16.27
C ILE A 39 0.27 16.81 -16.71
N GLN A 40 -0.13 16.99 -17.97
CA GLN A 40 -1.30 16.31 -18.50
C GLN A 40 -0.98 14.83 -18.78
N VAL A 41 -1.61 13.95 -18.01
CA VAL A 41 -1.51 12.50 -18.15
C VAL A 41 -2.90 11.89 -18.13
N GLU A 42 -3.09 10.76 -18.80
CA GLU A 42 -4.37 10.05 -18.80
C GLU A 42 -4.77 9.71 -17.37
N SER A 43 -5.91 10.21 -16.92
CA SER A 43 -6.36 10.11 -15.52
C SER A 43 -6.69 8.70 -15.08
N LYS A 44 -6.79 7.73 -16.00
CA LYS A 44 -7.14 6.35 -15.69
C LYS A 44 -6.03 5.64 -14.92
N CYS A 45 -6.45 4.79 -13.99
CA CYS A 45 -5.59 3.90 -13.23
C CYS A 45 -4.78 3.00 -14.15
N SER A 46 -3.45 3.05 -13.99
CA SER A 46 -2.51 2.26 -14.78
C SER A 46 -2.75 0.75 -14.69
N LEU A 47 -3.37 0.27 -13.60
CA LEU A 47 -3.62 -1.15 -13.33
C LEU A 47 -4.94 -1.65 -13.90
N CYS A 48 -6.06 -0.97 -13.60
CA CYS A 48 -7.40 -1.43 -14.02
C CYS A 48 -7.91 -0.77 -15.30
N GLN A 49 -7.35 0.39 -15.68
CA GLN A 49 -7.73 1.17 -16.86
C GLN A 49 -9.22 1.54 -16.91
N ARG A 50 -9.90 1.63 -15.76
CA ARG A 50 -11.35 1.88 -15.63
C ARG A 50 -11.68 3.16 -14.89
N GLU A 51 -11.12 3.32 -13.69
CA GLU A 51 -11.38 4.45 -12.79
C GLU A 51 -10.18 5.41 -12.75
N GLU A 52 -10.35 6.58 -12.16
CA GLU A 52 -9.27 7.55 -11.98
C GLU A 52 -8.17 7.06 -11.02
N GLU A 53 -6.91 7.35 -11.35
CA GLU A 53 -5.76 6.99 -10.52
C GLU A 53 -5.57 7.95 -9.35
N THR A 54 -6.15 7.60 -8.22
CA THR A 54 -5.87 8.19 -6.92
C THR A 54 -5.05 7.23 -6.06
N ARG A 55 -4.46 7.72 -4.96
CA ARG A 55 -3.79 6.84 -3.97
C ARG A 55 -4.78 5.77 -3.46
N ASP A 56 -5.98 6.19 -3.10
CA ASP A 56 -6.96 5.32 -2.45
C ASP A 56 -7.48 4.29 -3.45
N HIS A 57 -7.70 4.70 -4.70
CA HIS A 57 -8.00 3.76 -5.77
C HIS A 57 -6.86 2.77 -5.98
N LEU A 58 -5.63 3.24 -6.21
CA LEU A 58 -4.48 2.38 -6.53
C LEU A 58 -4.22 1.31 -5.48
N PHE A 59 -4.37 1.63 -4.19
CA PHE A 59 -4.00 0.74 -3.09
C PHE A 59 -5.17 0.03 -2.38
N VAL A 60 -6.39 0.53 -2.48
CA VAL A 60 -7.54 0.02 -1.73
C VAL A 60 -8.69 -0.37 -2.63
N GLU A 61 -9.10 0.50 -3.55
CA GLU A 61 -10.36 0.31 -4.29
C GLU A 61 -10.18 -0.44 -5.61
N CYS A 62 -9.00 -0.39 -6.22
CA CYS A 62 -8.70 -0.99 -7.51
C CYS A 62 -8.89 -2.51 -7.49
N ASP A 63 -9.75 -3.02 -8.39
CA ASP A 63 -10.06 -4.45 -8.50
C ASP A 63 -8.83 -5.30 -8.84
N TYR A 64 -7.93 -4.76 -9.68
CA TYR A 64 -6.68 -5.42 -10.00
C TYR A 64 -5.81 -5.58 -8.74
N THR A 65 -5.62 -4.49 -7.99
CA THR A 65 -4.88 -4.51 -6.72
C THR A 65 -5.52 -5.48 -5.73
N LYS A 66 -6.85 -5.43 -5.54
CA LYS A 66 -7.58 -6.36 -4.67
C LYS A 66 -7.32 -7.81 -5.06
N THR A 67 -7.39 -8.14 -6.35
CA THR A 67 -7.15 -9.51 -6.85
C THR A 67 -5.72 -9.98 -6.56
N VAL A 68 -4.72 -9.13 -6.81
CA VAL A 68 -3.31 -9.44 -6.54
C VAL A 68 -3.08 -9.64 -5.04
N MET A 69 -3.62 -8.74 -4.21
CA MET A 69 -3.53 -8.83 -2.76
C MET A 69 -4.18 -10.12 -2.24
N GLN A 70 -5.38 -10.46 -2.70
CA GLN A 70 -6.04 -11.71 -2.31
C GLN A 70 -5.19 -12.95 -2.63
N LYS A 71 -4.58 -13.01 -3.83
CA LYS A 71 -3.68 -14.10 -4.22
C LYS A 71 -2.43 -14.17 -3.33
N LEU A 72 -1.81 -13.03 -3.02
CA LEU A 72 -0.65 -12.95 -2.13
C LEU A 72 -1.00 -13.39 -0.70
N MET A 73 -2.17 -12.99 -0.20
CA MET A 73 -2.63 -13.35 1.13
C MET A 73 -2.93 -14.85 1.22
N HIS A 74 -3.58 -15.42 0.21
CA HIS A 74 -3.80 -16.85 0.11
C HIS A 74 -2.48 -17.63 0.11
N TRP A 75 -1.52 -17.22 -0.73
CA TRP A 75 -0.21 -17.88 -0.80
C TRP A 75 0.58 -17.82 0.51
N THR A 76 0.44 -16.73 1.26
CA THR A 76 1.16 -16.54 2.53
C THR A 76 0.39 -17.03 3.75
N GLN A 77 -0.78 -17.65 3.58
CA GLN A 77 -1.69 -18.09 4.66
C GLN A 77 -2.03 -16.97 5.66
N ASN A 78 -1.98 -15.71 5.21
CA ASN A 78 -2.33 -14.55 6.03
C ASN A 78 -3.78 -14.13 5.74
N GLN A 79 -4.51 -13.72 6.77
CA GLN A 79 -5.90 -13.28 6.64
C GLN A 79 -6.03 -12.03 5.76
N ASN A 80 -7.03 -11.96 4.89
CA ASN A 80 -7.20 -10.86 3.93
C ASN A 80 -7.19 -9.46 4.58
N ILE A 81 -6.63 -8.46 3.90
CA ILE A 81 -6.76 -7.04 4.25
C ILE A 81 -7.69 -6.44 3.21
N ILE A 82 -8.99 -6.72 3.36
CA ILE A 82 -10.01 -6.02 2.59
C ILE A 82 -10.42 -4.84 3.45
N ALA A 83 -9.80 -3.70 3.20
CA ALA A 83 -10.21 -2.44 3.79
C ALA A 83 -11.17 -1.74 2.84
N ALA A 84 -12.23 -1.13 3.37
CA ALA A 84 -13.14 -0.31 2.56
C ALA A 84 -12.58 1.10 2.32
N THR A 85 -11.68 1.57 3.20
CA THR A 85 -11.03 2.89 3.10
C THR A 85 -9.53 2.83 3.34
N TRP A 86 -8.82 3.88 2.93
CA TRP A 86 -7.39 4.04 3.19
C TRP A 86 -7.06 4.04 4.68
N GLU A 87 -7.86 4.69 5.51
CA GLU A 87 -7.65 4.77 6.96
C GLU A 87 -7.76 3.39 7.61
N GLN A 88 -8.77 2.61 7.21
CA GLN A 88 -8.92 1.22 7.67
C GLN A 88 -7.75 0.36 7.20
N HIS A 89 -7.30 0.54 5.96
CA HIS A 89 -6.15 -0.15 5.40
C HIS A 89 -4.90 0.12 6.24
N VAL A 90 -4.58 1.39 6.47
CA VAL A 90 -3.42 1.81 7.27
C VAL A 90 -3.53 1.32 8.71
N TYR A 91 -4.71 1.38 9.32
CA TYR A 91 -4.95 0.86 10.67
C TYR A 91 -4.61 -0.63 10.76
N GLU A 92 -5.12 -1.44 9.83
CA GLU A 92 -4.90 -2.89 9.84
C GLU A 92 -3.44 -3.25 9.54
N LEU A 93 -2.79 -2.53 8.61
CA LEU A 93 -1.35 -2.67 8.35
C LEU A 93 -0.54 -2.41 9.62
N ILE A 94 -0.83 -1.32 10.33
CA ILE A 94 -0.12 -0.94 11.56
C ILE A 94 -0.37 -1.95 12.67
N LYS A 95 -1.61 -2.40 12.83
CA LYS A 95 -2.00 -3.38 13.86
C LYS A 95 -1.22 -4.67 13.70
N ARG A 96 -1.08 -5.18 12.47
CA ARG A 96 -0.35 -6.42 12.17
C ARG A 96 1.17 -6.26 12.15
N ALA A 97 1.67 -5.08 11.76
CA ALA A 97 3.09 -4.78 11.82
C ALA A 97 3.56 -4.44 13.26
N LYS A 98 2.64 -4.20 14.20
CA LYS A 98 2.99 -4.00 15.61
C LYS A 98 3.48 -5.32 16.21
N GLY A 99 4.68 -5.28 16.80
CA GLY A 99 5.28 -6.42 17.48
C GLY A 99 6.53 -6.97 16.80
N LYS A 100 7.07 -8.03 17.41
CA LYS A 100 8.31 -8.72 17.01
C LYS A 100 8.08 -10.21 16.66
N THR A 101 6.82 -10.64 16.52
CA THR A 101 6.49 -12.03 16.15
C THR A 101 7.05 -12.35 14.77
N LYS A 102 7.31 -13.63 14.49
CA LYS A 102 7.77 -14.09 13.17
C LYS A 102 6.79 -13.66 12.08
N GLU A 103 5.49 -13.76 12.35
CA GLU A 103 4.42 -13.30 11.47
C GLU A 103 4.49 -11.79 11.19
N ALA A 104 4.64 -10.94 12.22
CA ALA A 104 4.74 -9.49 12.04
C ALA A 104 6.01 -9.10 11.26
N GLN A 105 7.12 -9.82 11.45
CA GLN A 105 8.37 -9.59 10.72
C GLN A 105 8.26 -10.03 9.26
N LEU A 106 7.62 -11.17 8.99
CA LEU A 106 7.33 -11.65 7.65
C LEU A 106 6.39 -10.67 6.92
N PHE A 107 5.30 -10.28 7.58
CA PHE A 107 4.34 -9.31 7.07
C PHE A 107 4.98 -7.98 6.68
N LYS A 108 5.83 -7.41 7.55
CA LYS A 108 6.65 -6.22 7.27
C LYS A 108 7.47 -6.33 5.99
N ARG A 109 8.05 -7.52 5.73
CA ARG A 109 8.86 -7.78 4.54
C ARG A 109 8.00 -7.84 3.27
N TYR A 110 6.74 -8.26 3.36
CA TYR A 110 5.85 -8.44 2.21
C TYR A 110 5.15 -7.16 1.76
N ILE A 111 4.72 -6.30 2.68
CA ILE A 111 4.14 -4.98 2.33
C ILE A 111 5.14 -4.14 1.52
N LEU A 112 6.44 -4.41 1.69
CA LEU A 112 7.56 -3.65 1.15
C LEU A 112 8.43 -4.47 0.16
N LYS A 113 7.87 -5.42 -0.59
CA LYS A 113 8.64 -6.10 -1.66
C LYS A 113 8.36 -5.52 -3.03
#